data_AF-A0A0U0QNM4-F1
#
_entry.id   AF-A0A0U0QNM4-F1
#
_cell.length_a   1.000
_cell.length_b   1.000
_cell.length_c   1.000
_cell.angle_alpha   90.00
_cell.angle_beta   90.00
_cell.angle_gamma   90.00
#
_symmetry.space_group_name_H-M   'P 1'
#
loop_
_entity.id
_entity.type
_entity.pdbx_description
1 polymer ?
#
loop_
_entity_poly.entity_id
_entity_poly.type
_entity_poly.pdbx_seq_one_letter_code
_entity_poly.pdbx_strand_id
1 'polypeptide(L)'
;MWKNRLGFARLAIQHGYPIVPFASVGAEHGIDIVLDNESPLLAPVQFLAEKLLGTKDGPALVRGVGLTPVPRPERQYYWFGEPIDTTEFMGQQADDNAARRVRERAAAAIEHGIELMLAERAADPNRSLVGRLLRSDA
;
A
#
# COMPACT_ATOMS: atom_id res chain seq x y z
N MET A 1 -0.96 8.61 7.96
CA MET A 1 -1.48 7.92 6.76
C MET A 1 -2.21 8.81 5.72
N TRP A 2 -2.87 9.95 5.99
CA TRP A 2 -3.50 10.79 4.91
C TRP A 2 -3.36 12.31 5.02
N LYS A 3 -2.32 12.82 5.71
CA LYS A 3 -2.15 14.27 6.01
C LYS A 3 -3.51 14.89 6.45
N ASN A 4 -3.95 15.99 5.85
CA ASN A 4 -5.22 16.67 6.13
C ASN A 4 -6.34 16.35 5.11
N ARG A 5 -6.28 15.21 4.42
CA ARG A 5 -7.34 14.82 3.46
C ARG A 5 -8.55 14.26 4.21
N LEU A 6 -9.65 15.03 4.22
CA LEU A 6 -10.89 14.71 4.92
C LEU A 6 -12.07 14.34 3.99
N GLY A 7 -11.90 14.45 2.67
CA GLY A 7 -13.02 14.33 1.72
C GLY A 7 -13.81 13.02 1.80
N PHE A 8 -13.12 11.89 1.96
CA PHE A 8 -13.80 10.58 2.09
C PHE A 8 -14.66 10.49 3.34
N ALA A 9 -14.18 11.02 4.47
CA ALA A 9 -14.91 11.05 5.72
C ALA A 9 -16.14 11.95 5.61
N ARG A 10 -16.03 13.11 4.95
CA ARG A 10 -17.17 13.99 4.70
C ARG A 10 -18.25 13.32 3.86
N LEU A 11 -17.87 12.61 2.79
CA LEU A 11 -18.81 11.89 1.94
C LEU A 11 -19.49 10.74 2.70
N ALA A 12 -18.73 10.00 3.50
CA ALA A 12 -19.28 8.92 4.32
C ALA A 12 -20.31 9.47 5.32
N ILE A 13 -19.97 10.56 6.03
CA ILE A 13 -20.87 11.26 6.96
C ILE A 13 -22.12 11.79 6.25
N GLN A 14 -21.95 12.44 5.10
CA GLN A 14 -23.05 13.07 4.35
C GLN A 14 -24.11 12.06 3.93
N HIS A 15 -23.69 10.84 3.60
CA HIS A 15 -24.56 9.80 3.07
C HIS A 15 -24.82 8.65 4.06
N GLY A 16 -24.27 8.72 5.28
CA GLY A 16 -24.37 7.65 6.27
C GLY A 16 -23.74 6.33 5.80
N TYR A 17 -22.71 6.39 4.95
CA TYR A 17 -22.06 5.19 4.45
C TYR A 17 -21.08 4.63 5.48
N PRO A 18 -21.08 3.30 5.69
CA PRO A 18 -20.05 2.67 6.48
C PRO A 18 -18.72 2.69 5.71
N ILE A 19 -17.61 2.78 6.44
CA ILE A 19 -16.26 2.68 5.87
C ILE A 19 -15.70 1.30 6.21
N VAL A 20 -15.37 0.48 5.20
CA VAL A 20 -14.73 -0.82 5.41
C VAL A 20 -13.21 -0.65 5.39
N PRO A 21 -12.51 -0.85 6.52
CA PRO A 21 -11.05 -0.82 6.56
C PRO A 21 -10.44 -1.98 5.75
N PHE A 22 -9.36 -1.72 5.04
CA PHE A 22 -8.62 -2.73 4.29
C PHE A 22 -7.12 -2.53 4.47
N ALA A 23 -6.42 -3.64 4.72
CA ALA A 23 -4.96 -3.68 4.82
C ALA A 23 -4.40 -4.77 3.88
N SER A 24 -3.25 -4.46 3.28
CA SER A 24 -2.50 -5.36 2.40
C SER A 24 -1.02 -5.27 2.72
N VAL A 25 -0.36 -6.42 2.89
CA VAL A 25 1.08 -6.54 3.14
C VAL A 25 1.67 -7.55 2.16
N GLY A 26 2.84 -7.25 1.57
CA GLY A 26 3.61 -8.17 0.73
C GLY A 26 3.91 -7.65 -0.68
N ALA A 27 3.02 -6.85 -1.27
CA ALA A 27 3.17 -6.34 -2.64
C ALA A 27 4.41 -5.46 -2.80
N GLU A 28 4.73 -4.67 -1.78
CA GLU A 28 5.89 -3.80 -1.67
C GLU A 28 7.24 -4.53 -1.73
N HIS A 29 7.23 -5.86 -1.54
CA HIS A 29 8.45 -6.68 -1.59
C HIS A 29 8.68 -7.35 -2.94
N GLY A 30 7.76 -7.21 -3.89
CA GLY A 30 7.91 -7.79 -5.23
C GLY A 30 9.05 -7.15 -6.03
N ILE A 31 9.36 -5.88 -5.79
CA ILE A 31 10.34 -5.10 -6.53
C ILE A 31 11.21 -4.30 -5.56
N ASP A 32 12.53 -4.39 -5.73
CA ASP A 32 13.52 -3.55 -5.06
C ASP A 32 13.98 -2.44 -6.03
N ILE A 33 14.05 -1.19 -5.55
CA ILE A 33 14.69 -0.09 -6.30
C ILE A 33 16.20 -0.19 -6.10
N VAL A 34 16.95 -0.32 -7.19
CA VAL A 34 18.42 -0.39 -7.20
C VAL A 34 19.04 0.99 -7.36
N LEU A 35 18.53 1.76 -8.33
CA LEU A 35 18.88 3.16 -8.54
C LEU A 35 17.59 3.94 -8.69
N ASP A 36 17.40 4.88 -7.79
CA ASP A 36 16.32 5.84 -7.87
C ASP A 36 16.60 6.88 -8.97
N ASN A 37 15.55 7.52 -9.47
CA ASN A 37 15.61 8.52 -10.54
C ASN A 37 16.42 9.76 -10.15
N GLU A 38 16.61 10.03 -8.86
CA GLU A 38 17.46 11.12 -8.39
C GLU A 38 18.96 10.74 -8.38
N SER A 39 19.32 9.50 -8.72
CA SER A 39 20.71 9.08 -8.73
C SER A 39 21.49 9.72 -9.89
N PRO A 40 22.60 10.43 -9.62
CA PRO A 40 23.47 10.99 -10.66
C PRO A 40 24.04 9.94 -11.62
N LEU A 41 24.08 8.67 -11.21
CA LEU A 41 24.54 7.54 -12.02
C LEU A 41 23.60 7.22 -13.19
N LEU A 42 22.33 7.64 -13.13
CA LEU A 42 21.38 7.49 -14.22
C LEU A 42 21.41 8.65 -15.23
N ALA A 43 22.19 9.71 -14.99
CA ALA A 43 22.21 10.90 -15.84
C ALA A 43 22.48 10.63 -17.34
N PRO A 44 23.40 9.73 -17.74
CA PRO A 44 23.59 9.41 -19.16
C PRO A 44 22.37 8.74 -19.81
N VAL A 45 21.68 7.88 -19.05
CA VAL A 45 20.47 7.17 -19.50
C VAL A 45 19.29 8.14 -19.57
N GLN A 46 19.14 9.01 -18.56
CA GLN A 46 18.12 10.06 -18.53
C GLN A 46 18.28 11.06 -19.68
N PHE A 47 19.52 11.46 -19.99
CA PHE A 47 19.81 12.31 -21.16
C PHE A 47 19.38 11.65 -22.47
N LEU A 48 19.64 10.34 -22.61
CA LEU A 48 19.23 9.60 -23.80
C LEU A 48 17.70 9.40 -23.85
N ALA A 49 17.06 9.13 -22.71
CA ALA A 49 15.61 9.03 -22.59
C ALA A 49 14.92 10.36 -22.89
N GLU A 50 15.46 11.49 -22.43
CA GLU A 50 14.96 12.82 -22.76
C GLU A 50 15.02 13.06 -24.27
N LYS A 51 16.13 12.68 -24.91
CA LYS A 51 16.34 12.87 -26.34
C LYS A 51 15.48 11.96 -27.23
N LEU A 52 15.16 10.74 -26.77
CA LEU A 52 14.42 9.75 -27.55
C LEU A 52 12.92 9.66 -27.21
N LEU A 53 12.57 9.88 -25.95
CA LEU A 53 11.23 9.67 -25.39
C LEU A 53 10.59 10.98 -24.89
N GLY A 54 11.33 12.10 -24.90
CA GLY A 54 10.82 13.42 -24.52
C GLY A 54 10.57 13.60 -23.02
N THR A 55 11.09 12.68 -22.19
CA THR A 55 10.92 12.71 -20.74
C THR A 55 12.26 12.50 -20.03
N LYS A 56 12.53 13.33 -19.02
CA LYS A 56 13.68 13.18 -18.10
C LYS A 56 13.45 12.09 -17.05
N ASP A 57 12.19 11.70 -16.85
CA ASP A 57 11.82 10.61 -15.97
C ASP A 57 12.05 9.28 -16.71
N GLY A 58 13.32 8.91 -16.85
CA GLY A 58 13.68 7.54 -17.17
C GLY A 58 13.11 6.60 -16.09
N PRO A 59 12.80 5.34 -16.41
CA PRO A 59 12.33 4.40 -15.39
C PRO A 59 13.45 4.16 -14.37
N ALA A 60 13.10 4.16 -13.08
CA ALA A 60 14.02 3.78 -12.02
C ALA A 60 14.58 2.38 -12.30
N LEU A 61 15.85 2.15 -11.99
CA LEU A 61 16.41 0.82 -12.14
C LEU A 61 15.89 -0.04 -11.01
N VAL A 62 15.08 -1.03 -11.37
CA VAL A 62 14.42 -1.95 -10.43
C VAL A 62 14.88 -3.38 -10.66
N ARG A 63 14.81 -4.19 -9.61
CA ARG A 63 15.01 -5.63 -9.70
C ARG A 63 13.97 -6.40 -8.88
N GLY A 64 13.53 -7.53 -9.39
CA GLY A 64 12.73 -8.51 -8.66
C GLY A 64 13.42 -9.87 -8.67
N VAL A 65 13.07 -10.72 -9.64
CA VAL A 65 13.69 -12.05 -9.81
C VAL A 65 15.10 -11.89 -10.39
N GLY A 66 16.12 -12.18 -9.57
CA GLY A 66 17.51 -11.98 -9.95
C GLY A 66 17.81 -10.51 -10.27
N LEU A 67 18.42 -10.26 -11.43
CA LEU A 67 18.69 -8.89 -11.94
C LEU A 67 17.61 -8.40 -12.93
N THR A 68 16.48 -9.10 -13.03
CA THR A 68 15.42 -8.74 -13.98
C THR A 68 14.39 -7.81 -13.35
N PRO A 69 13.67 -7.00 -14.15
CA PRO A 69 12.57 -6.17 -13.66
C PRO A 69 11.29 -6.96 -13.37
N VAL A 70 11.30 -8.30 -13.48
CA VAL A 70 10.14 -9.15 -13.21
C VAL A 70 9.90 -9.22 -11.69
N PRO A 71 8.69 -8.88 -11.19
CA PRO A 71 8.39 -8.94 -9.76
C PRO A 71 8.63 -10.33 -9.16
N ARG A 72 9.21 -10.38 -7.96
CA ARG A 72 9.32 -11.63 -7.18
C ARG A 72 7.92 -12.13 -6.80
N PRO A 73 7.67 -13.44 -6.86
CA PRO A 73 6.43 -14.03 -6.39
C PRO A 73 6.40 -14.03 -4.85
N GLU A 74 6.00 -12.90 -4.28
CA GLU A 74 5.76 -12.72 -2.85
C GLU A 74 4.32 -13.08 -2.48
N ARG A 75 4.12 -13.63 -1.27
CA ARG A 75 2.78 -13.87 -0.75
C ARG A 75 2.17 -12.55 -0.29
N GLN A 76 0.92 -12.32 -0.69
CA GLN A 76 0.15 -11.14 -0.31
C GLN A 76 -0.84 -11.54 0.79
N TYR A 77 -0.89 -10.74 1.84
CA TYR A 77 -1.77 -10.91 2.99
C TYR A 77 -2.78 -9.79 2.96
N TYR A 78 -4.06 -10.14 3.05
CA TYR A 78 -5.16 -9.20 2.97
C TYR A 78 -6.04 -9.32 4.20
N TRP A 79 -6.46 -8.18 4.71
CA TRP A 79 -7.40 -8.10 5.81
C TRP A 79 -8.50 -7.09 5.48
N PHE A 80 -9.73 -7.49 5.81
CA PHE A 80 -10.92 -6.65 5.73
C PHE A 80 -11.47 -6.50 7.14
N GLY A 81 -11.52 -5.26 7.62
CA GLY A 81 -11.97 -4.94 8.96
C GLY A 81 -13.49 -4.84 9.09
N GLU A 82 -13.95 -4.71 10.34
CA GLU A 82 -15.35 -4.41 10.63
C GLU A 82 -15.74 -3.04 10.05
N PRO A 83 -16.91 -2.91 9.42
CA PRO A 83 -17.36 -1.62 8.89
C PRO A 83 -17.51 -0.57 10.00
N ILE A 84 -16.88 0.58 9.80
CA ILE A 84 -16.98 1.73 10.71
C ILE A 84 -18.27 2.47 10.39
N ASP A 85 -19.19 2.48 11.34
CA ASP A 85 -20.40 3.28 11.26
C ASP A 85 -20.08 4.78 11.36
N THR A 86 -20.72 5.56 10.49
CA THR A 86 -20.60 7.02 10.44
C THR A 86 -21.90 7.74 10.80
N THR A 87 -22.96 6.99 11.11
CA THR A 87 -24.29 7.55 11.33
C THR A 87 -24.36 8.51 12.52
N GLU A 88 -23.52 8.31 13.55
CA GLU A 88 -23.41 9.22 14.70
C GLU A 88 -22.98 10.65 14.32
N PHE A 89 -22.40 10.82 13.14
CA PHE A 89 -21.94 12.11 12.63
C PHE A 89 -22.85 12.70 11.55
N MET A 90 -23.97 12.06 11.19
CA MET A 90 -24.83 12.54 10.10
C MET A 90 -25.19 14.02 10.23
N GLY A 91 -25.13 14.73 9.10
CA GLY A 91 -25.34 16.18 9.04
C GLY A 91 -24.14 17.02 9.46
N GLN A 92 -23.06 16.41 9.99
CA GLN A 92 -21.83 17.09 10.42
C GLN A 92 -20.73 17.02 9.36
N GLN A 93 -21.04 16.74 8.10
CA GLN A 93 -20.04 16.64 7.02
C GLN A 93 -19.24 17.93 6.81
N ALA A 94 -19.77 19.09 7.23
CA ALA A 94 -19.07 20.37 7.18
C ALA A 94 -18.13 20.59 8.38
N ASP A 95 -18.32 19.87 9.49
CA ASP A 95 -17.45 19.96 10.68
C ASP A 95 -16.14 19.17 10.48
N ASP A 96 -15.03 19.90 10.43
CA ASP A 96 -13.69 19.34 10.34
C ASP A 96 -13.37 18.38 11.49
N ASN A 97 -13.89 18.61 12.69
CA ASN A 97 -13.64 17.73 13.83
C ASN A 97 -14.38 16.40 13.67
N ALA A 98 -15.63 16.41 13.22
CA ALA A 98 -16.37 15.19 12.89
C ALA A 98 -15.67 14.38 11.80
N ALA A 99 -15.29 15.04 10.70
CA ALA A 99 -14.56 14.39 9.61
C ALA A 99 -13.19 13.86 10.06
N ARG A 100 -12.49 14.57 10.95
CA ARG A 100 -11.21 14.13 11.52
C ARG A 100 -11.37 12.90 12.40
N ARG A 101 -12.40 12.84 13.26
CA ARG A 101 -12.70 11.66 14.09
C ARG A 101 -12.96 10.41 13.24
N VAL A 102 -13.79 10.51 12.20
CA VAL A 102 -14.04 9.39 11.26
C VAL A 102 -12.74 8.96 10.59
N ARG A 103 -11.92 9.91 10.13
CA ARG A 103 -10.60 9.61 9.54
C ARG A 103 -9.67 8.90 10.51
N GLU A 104 -9.60 9.36 11.76
CA GLU A 104 -8.73 8.78 12.78
C GLU A 104 -9.15 7.36 13.16
N ARG A 105 -10.46 7.08 13.24
CA ARG A 105 -10.98 5.71 13.42
C ARG A 105 -10.58 4.80 12.25
N ALA A 106 -10.75 5.28 11.02
CA ALA A 106 -10.33 4.53 9.84
C ALA A 106 -8.81 4.27 9.82
N ALA A 107 -8.01 5.27 10.20
CA ALA A 107 -6.56 5.14 10.30
C ALA A 107 -6.15 4.10 11.34
N ALA A 108 -6.70 4.18 12.54
CA ALA A 108 -6.41 3.22 13.61
C ALA A 108 -6.81 1.78 13.21
N ALA A 109 -7.96 1.60 12.56
CA ALA A 109 -8.39 0.28 12.11
C ALA A 109 -7.48 -0.29 11.01
N ILE A 110 -7.00 0.56 10.09
CA ILE A 110 -6.06 0.13 9.04
C ILE A 110 -4.68 -0.16 9.61
N GLU A 111 -4.18 0.66 10.54
CA GLU A 111 -2.92 0.42 11.26
C GLU A 111 -2.95 -0.93 11.99
N HIS A 112 -4.05 -1.20 12.70
CA HIS A 112 -4.28 -2.51 13.32
C HIS A 112 -4.31 -3.66 12.30
N GLY A 113 -5.00 -3.48 11.17
CA GLY A 113 -5.01 -4.47 10.09
C GLY A 113 -3.63 -4.76 9.52
N ILE A 114 -2.78 -3.74 9.39
CA ILE A 114 -1.39 -3.89 8.94
C ILE A 114 -0.58 -4.69 9.98
N GLU A 115 -0.73 -4.39 11.27
CA GLU A 115 -0.07 -5.15 12.34
C GLU A 115 -0.46 -6.63 12.32
N LEU A 116 -1.75 -6.94 12.16
CA LEU A 116 -2.24 -8.31 12.02
C LEU A 116 -1.62 -9.00 10.80
N MET A 117 -1.59 -8.35 9.63
CA MET A 117 -1.03 -8.94 8.41
C MET A 117 0.50 -9.12 8.48
N LEU A 118 1.21 -8.23 9.18
CA LEU A 118 2.63 -8.40 9.46
C LEU A 118 2.87 -9.60 10.39
N ALA A 119 2.02 -9.80 11.40
CA ALA A 119 2.09 -10.96 12.30
C ALA A 119 1.79 -12.27 11.57
N GLU A 120 0.72 -12.33 10.76
CA GLU A 120 0.39 -13.47 9.90
C GLU A 120 1.55 -13.82 8.98
N ARG A 121 2.16 -12.81 8.36
CA ARG A 121 3.33 -12.99 7.49
C ARG A 121 4.55 -13.51 8.23
N ALA A 122 4.79 -13.07 9.46
CA ALA A 122 5.90 -13.53 10.28
C ALA A 122 5.73 -14.99 10.71
N ALA A 123 4.48 -15.40 10.96
CA ALA A 123 4.13 -16.76 11.33
C ALA A 123 4.02 -17.72 10.13
N ASP A 124 3.84 -17.22 8.89
CA ASP A 124 3.57 -18.09 7.72
C ASP A 124 4.78 -18.98 7.36
N PRO A 125 4.69 -20.31 7.59
CA PRO A 125 5.73 -21.27 7.22
C PRO A 125 5.97 -21.36 5.71
N ASN A 126 5.00 -20.91 4.91
CA ASN A 126 4.96 -21.02 3.45
C ASN A 126 5.20 -19.67 2.76
N ARG A 127 5.69 -18.67 3.50
CA ARG A 127 6.02 -17.35 2.95
C ARG A 127 7.04 -17.46 1.81
N SER A 128 8.11 -18.21 2.00
CA SER A 128 9.18 -18.33 0.99
C SER A 128 8.83 -19.38 -0.08
N LEU A 129 9.29 -19.17 -1.30
CA LEU A 129 9.17 -20.17 -2.38
C LEU A 129 9.80 -21.51 -1.98
N VAL A 130 10.98 -21.47 -1.33
CA VAL A 130 11.69 -22.65 -0.85
C VAL A 130 10.87 -23.38 0.22
N GLY A 131 10.28 -22.65 1.16
CA GLY A 131 9.42 -23.22 2.21
C GLY A 131 8.18 -23.91 1.64
N ARG A 132 7.67 -23.46 0.49
CA ARG A 132 6.57 -24.12 -0.24
C ARG A 132 7.01 -25.39 -0.97
N LEU A 133 8.13 -25.33 -1.67
CA LEU A 133 8.66 -26.45 -2.45
C LEU A 133 9.18 -27.60 -1.57
N LEU A 134 9.67 -27.30 -0.36
CA LEU A 134 10.14 -28.32 0.59
C LEU A 134 9.01 -28.98 1.39
N ARG A 135 7.78 -28.46 1.32
CA ARG A 135 6.60 -28.96 2.06
C ARG A 135 5.50 -29.53 1.17
N SER A 136 5.74 -29.66 -0.12
CA SER A 136 4.83 -30.35 -1.04
C SER A 136 4.86 -31.86 -0.80
N ASP A 137 4.35 -32.28 0.36
CA ASP A 137 3.91 -33.62 0.77
C ASP A 137 3.16 -33.46 2.11
N ALA A 138 1.92 -32.94 2.06
CA ALA A 138 0.93 -32.99 3.15
C ALA A 138 -0.49 -32.85 2.58
#